data_AF-A0A2G8Y0Y4-F1
#
_entry.id   AF-A0A2G8Y0Y4-F1
#
_cell.length_a   1.000
_cell.length_b   1.000
_cell.length_c   1.000
_cell.angle_alpha   90.00
_cell.angle_beta   90.00
_cell.angle_gamma   90.00
#
_symmetry.space_group_name_H-M   'P 1'
#
loop_
_entity.id
_entity.type
_entity.pdbx_description
1 polymer ?
#
loop_
_entity_poly.entity_id
_entity_poly.type
_entity_poly.pdbx_seq_one_letter_code
_entity_poly.pdbx_strand_id
1 'polypeptide(L)'
;KPEPWPETFKECEKQVSVLMEDVFERTGPLRNRQALSLMIEELVLEGQGAQLLSLFVTHVDCRVAKILSCIYGALSPDLAFLHTVADGWTSFRRALHLVLQVFAFLEQHFVAYSNEGSLIDVSEALWLSRQNELGKDFEASLVNALLRAIELHRTGDVAWQDDIRTVTSMLSSLG
;
A
#
# COMPACT_ATOMS: atom_id res chain seq x y z
N LYS A 1 -17.88 26.77 -12.58
CA LYS A 1 -18.54 25.74 -11.73
C LYS A 1 -17.97 24.41 -12.22
N PRO A 2 -17.34 23.57 -11.38
CA PRO A 2 -16.90 22.27 -11.84
C PRO A 2 -18.13 21.48 -12.32
N GLU A 3 -18.03 20.85 -13.49
CA GLU A 3 -19.07 19.99 -14.01
C GLU A 3 -19.23 18.77 -13.07
N PRO A 4 -20.47 18.33 -12.80
CA PRO A 4 -20.69 17.14 -11.99
C PRO A 4 -20.06 15.93 -12.69
N TRP A 5 -19.37 15.09 -11.93
CA TRP A 5 -18.70 13.91 -12.46
C TRP A 5 -19.67 12.99 -13.22
N PRO A 6 -19.19 12.33 -14.30
CA PRO A 6 -19.96 11.31 -14.99
C PRO A 6 -20.50 10.25 -14.02
N GLU A 7 -21.71 9.75 -14.25
CA GLU A 7 -22.28 8.66 -13.42
C GLU A 7 -21.39 7.41 -13.44
N THR A 8 -20.69 7.16 -14.55
CA THR A 8 -19.67 6.12 -14.71
C THR A 8 -18.51 6.28 -13.73
N PHE A 9 -18.03 7.50 -13.49
CA PHE A 9 -16.95 7.74 -12.52
C PHE A 9 -17.40 7.46 -11.08
N LYS A 10 -18.62 7.85 -10.71
CA LYS A 10 -19.16 7.58 -9.37
C LYS A 10 -19.35 6.09 -9.10
N GLU A 11 -19.78 5.34 -10.11
CA GLU A 11 -19.86 3.88 -10.00
C GLU A 11 -18.46 3.26 -9.92
N CYS A 12 -17.49 3.76 -10.68
CA CYS A 12 -16.09 3.33 -10.58
C CYS A 12 -15.53 3.58 -9.18
N GLU A 13 -15.72 4.77 -8.61
CA GLU A 13 -15.31 5.13 -7.25
C GLU A 13 -15.88 4.13 -6.22
N LYS A 14 -17.18 3.84 -6.31
CA LYS A 14 -17.82 2.86 -5.43
C LYS A 14 -17.21 1.47 -5.57
N GLN A 15 -16.97 1.00 -6.79
CA GLN A 15 -16.37 -0.31 -7.03
C GLN A 15 -14.91 -0.39 -6.61
N VAL A 16 -14.12 0.68 -6.77
CA VAL A 16 -12.76 0.78 -6.24
C VAL A 16 -12.79 0.68 -4.72
N SER A 17 -13.69 1.38 -4.04
CA SER A 17 -13.82 1.28 -2.58
C SER A 17 -14.08 -0.15 -2.11
N VAL A 18 -15.02 -0.86 -2.75
CA VAL A 18 -15.33 -2.26 -2.45
C VAL A 18 -14.12 -3.17 -2.71
N LEU A 19 -13.44 -2.98 -3.84
CA LEU A 19 -12.23 -3.74 -4.21
C LEU A 19 -11.11 -3.53 -3.17
N MET A 20 -10.93 -2.30 -2.69
CA MET A 20 -9.97 -1.97 -1.64
C MET A 20 -10.34 -2.63 -0.30
N GLU A 21 -11.61 -2.65 0.09
CA GLU A 21 -12.07 -3.37 1.28
C GLU A 21 -11.78 -4.87 1.17
N ASP A 22 -12.21 -5.51 0.09
CA ASP A 22 -12.05 -6.95 -0.11
C ASP A 22 -10.58 -7.38 -0.12
N VAL A 23 -9.71 -6.60 -0.77
CA VAL A 23 -8.30 -6.92 -0.93
C VAL A 23 -7.51 -6.70 0.37
N PHE A 24 -7.74 -5.59 1.06
CA PHE A 24 -7.00 -5.26 2.27
C PHE A 24 -7.54 -5.96 3.53
N GLU A 25 -8.85 -6.27 3.58
CA GLU A 25 -9.47 -6.92 4.73
C GLU A 25 -9.65 -8.45 4.53
N ARG A 26 -9.34 -8.96 3.33
CA ARG A 26 -9.44 -10.40 2.97
C ARG A 26 -10.84 -10.97 3.16
N THR A 27 -11.87 -10.13 3.02
CA THR A 27 -13.25 -10.42 3.43
C THR A 27 -14.11 -11.10 2.36
N GLY A 28 -13.66 -11.21 1.10
CA GLY A 28 -14.54 -11.71 0.05
C GLY A 28 -13.87 -12.25 -1.22
N PRO A 29 -14.64 -13.00 -2.03
CA PRO A 29 -14.23 -13.32 -3.38
C PRO A 29 -14.13 -12.04 -4.20
N LEU A 30 -13.05 -11.92 -4.96
CA LEU A 30 -12.71 -10.74 -5.74
C LEU A 30 -13.55 -10.65 -7.01
N ARG A 31 -14.86 -10.49 -6.82
CA ARG A 31 -15.85 -10.45 -7.88
C ARG A 31 -15.67 -9.17 -8.68
N ASN A 32 -15.91 -9.25 -9.99
CA ASN A 32 -15.96 -8.10 -10.91
C ASN A 32 -14.67 -7.31 -11.17
N ARG A 33 -13.48 -7.82 -10.82
CA ARG A 33 -12.19 -7.17 -11.15
C ARG A 33 -12.04 -6.79 -12.62
N GLN A 34 -12.44 -7.69 -13.52
CA GLN A 34 -12.33 -7.47 -14.96
C GLN A 34 -13.30 -6.38 -15.43
N ALA A 35 -14.52 -6.33 -14.87
CA ALA A 35 -15.47 -5.27 -15.17
C ALA A 35 -14.96 -3.90 -14.68
N LEU A 36 -14.35 -3.87 -13.49
CA LEU A 36 -13.72 -2.65 -12.96
C LEU A 36 -12.51 -2.21 -13.79
N SER A 37 -11.66 -3.14 -14.25
CA SER A 37 -10.55 -2.85 -15.18
C SER A 37 -11.06 -2.18 -16.45
N LEU A 38 -12.09 -2.74 -17.08
CA LEU A 38 -12.68 -2.16 -18.30
C LEU A 38 -13.29 -0.76 -18.05
N MET A 39 -13.89 -0.55 -16.88
CA MET A 39 -14.42 0.77 -16.51
C MET A 39 -13.30 1.80 -16.31
N ILE A 40 -12.18 1.41 -15.70
CA ILE A 40 -10.99 2.25 -15.58
C ILE A 40 -10.41 2.54 -16.96
N GLU A 41 -10.33 1.54 -17.85
CA GLU A 41 -9.88 1.71 -19.24
C GLU A 41 -10.71 2.77 -19.97
N GLU A 42 -12.04 2.65 -19.93
CA GLU A 42 -12.96 3.62 -20.54
C GLU A 42 -12.75 5.03 -19.99
N LEU A 43 -12.69 5.18 -18.66
CA LEU A 43 -12.48 6.47 -18.02
C LEU A 43 -11.11 7.10 -18.33
N VAL A 44 -10.05 6.29 -18.50
CA VAL A 44 -8.75 6.79 -18.97
C VAL A 44 -8.85 7.30 -20.40
N LEU A 45 -9.52 6.56 -21.29
CA LEU A 45 -9.73 6.97 -22.68
C LEU A 45 -10.60 8.23 -22.80
N GLU A 46 -11.54 8.45 -21.86
CA GLU A 46 -12.33 9.68 -21.72
C GLU A 46 -11.54 10.86 -21.13
N GLY A 47 -10.26 10.67 -20.77
CA GLY A 47 -9.39 11.72 -20.25
C GLY A 47 -9.47 11.92 -18.73
N GLN A 48 -10.07 10.99 -17.98
CA GLN A 48 -10.21 11.07 -16.51
C GLN A 48 -9.00 10.50 -15.75
N GLY A 49 -7.86 10.28 -16.41
CA GLY A 49 -6.67 9.66 -15.81
C GLY A 49 -6.19 10.33 -14.52
N ALA A 50 -6.15 11.67 -14.48
CA ALA A 50 -5.75 12.42 -13.29
C ALA A 50 -6.69 12.20 -12.09
N GLN A 51 -8.00 12.09 -12.35
CA GLN A 51 -9.00 11.85 -11.30
C GLN A 51 -8.92 10.42 -10.79
N LEU A 52 -8.69 9.45 -11.68
CA LEU A 52 -8.45 8.05 -11.30
C LEU A 52 -7.17 7.89 -10.48
N LEU A 53 -6.10 8.60 -10.83
CA LEU A 53 -4.86 8.62 -10.04
C LEU A 53 -5.13 9.21 -8.64
N SER A 54 -5.83 10.34 -8.57
CA SER A 54 -6.22 10.94 -7.29
C SER A 54 -7.07 9.99 -6.44
N LEU A 55 -8.01 9.26 -7.07
CA LEU A 55 -8.84 8.26 -6.40
C LEU A 55 -7.98 7.10 -5.86
N PHE A 56 -7.07 6.57 -6.67
CA PHE A 56 -6.12 5.54 -6.26
C PHE A 56 -5.29 5.99 -5.05
N VAL A 57 -4.65 7.16 -5.15
CA VAL A 57 -3.82 7.75 -4.09
C VAL A 57 -4.61 7.88 -2.79
N THR A 58 -5.83 8.44 -2.87
CA THR A 58 -6.69 8.62 -1.70
C THR A 58 -6.99 7.31 -0.98
N HIS A 59 -7.34 6.27 -1.74
CA HIS A 59 -7.66 4.97 -1.15
C HIS A 59 -6.42 4.26 -0.60
N VAL A 60 -5.30 4.27 -1.31
CA VAL A 60 -4.05 3.66 -0.84
C VAL A 60 -3.57 4.36 0.43
N ASP A 61 -3.56 5.70 0.45
CA ASP A 61 -3.16 6.49 1.61
C ASP A 61 -4.02 6.18 2.85
N CYS A 62 -5.35 6.11 2.68
CA CYS A 62 -6.25 5.72 3.76
C CYS A 62 -5.94 4.32 4.32
N ARG A 63 -5.62 3.36 3.44
CA ARG A 63 -5.29 1.99 3.85
C ARG A 63 -3.93 1.90 4.53
N VAL A 64 -2.93 2.60 4.01
CA VAL A 64 -1.61 2.72 4.62
C VAL A 64 -1.73 3.33 6.02
N ALA A 65 -2.46 4.43 6.18
CA ALA A 65 -2.69 5.06 7.48
C ALA A 65 -3.36 4.11 8.48
N LYS A 66 -4.36 3.32 8.04
CA LYS A 66 -5.01 2.29 8.88
C LYS A 66 -4.02 1.20 9.31
N ILE A 67 -3.22 0.67 8.38
CA ILE A 67 -2.21 -0.37 8.67
C ILE A 67 -1.21 0.16 9.70
N LEU A 68 -0.62 1.33 9.44
CA LEU A 68 0.39 1.93 10.30
C LEU A 68 -0.17 2.31 11.67
N SER A 69 -1.42 2.77 11.76
CA SER A 69 -2.09 3.00 13.04
C SER A 69 -2.25 1.71 13.85
N CYS A 70 -2.58 0.58 13.21
CA CYS A 70 -2.65 -0.72 13.88
C CYS A 70 -1.26 -1.19 14.36
N ILE A 71 -0.22 -1.04 13.53
CA ILE A 71 1.16 -1.38 13.91
C ILE A 71 1.62 -0.50 15.08
N TYR A 72 1.37 0.82 15.03
CA TYR A 72 1.71 1.75 16.10
C TYR A 72 0.93 1.46 17.40
N GLY A 73 -0.34 1.04 17.29
CA GLY A 73 -1.11 0.58 18.45
C GLY A 73 -0.52 -0.67 19.12
N ALA A 74 0.28 -1.45 18.39
CA ALA A 74 1.02 -2.61 18.87
C ALA A 74 2.49 -2.29 19.21
N LEU A 75 2.86 -1.02 19.38
CA LEU A 75 4.22 -0.61 19.73
C LEU A 75 4.68 -1.35 20.98
N SER A 76 5.72 -2.16 20.82
CA SER A 76 6.31 -2.98 21.88
C SER A 76 7.83 -2.95 21.76
N PRO A 77 8.58 -2.99 22.88
CA PRO A 77 10.03 -3.13 22.84
C PRO A 77 10.51 -4.54 22.45
N ASP A 78 9.59 -5.48 22.24
CA ASP A 78 9.90 -6.86 21.86
C ASP A 78 10.03 -7.08 20.34
N LEU A 79 10.39 -8.31 19.96
CA LEU A 79 10.51 -8.71 18.55
C LEU A 79 9.15 -8.94 17.87
N ALA A 80 8.05 -9.02 18.63
CA ALA A 80 6.72 -9.14 18.03
C ALA A 80 6.34 -7.85 17.28
N PHE A 81 6.89 -6.71 17.69
CA PHE A 81 6.79 -5.47 16.90
C PHE A 81 7.40 -5.61 15.51
N LEU A 82 8.59 -6.22 15.39
CA LEU A 82 9.25 -6.44 14.09
C LEU A 82 8.39 -7.32 13.17
N HIS A 83 7.83 -8.40 13.73
CA HIS A 83 6.92 -9.28 13.00
C HIS A 83 5.67 -8.55 12.53
N THR A 84 5.08 -7.72 13.39
CA THR A 84 3.88 -6.93 13.05
C THR A 84 4.16 -5.97 11.88
N VAL A 85 5.35 -5.36 11.83
CA VAL A 85 5.79 -4.53 10.71
C VAL A 85 5.99 -5.36 9.43
N ALA A 86 6.68 -6.51 9.53
CA ALA A 86 6.91 -7.41 8.40
C ALA A 86 5.61 -7.93 7.78
N ASP A 87 4.67 -8.36 8.62
CA ASP A 87 3.35 -8.84 8.22
C ASP A 87 2.49 -7.74 7.60
N GLY A 88 2.54 -6.53 8.18
CA GLY A 88 1.87 -5.34 7.66
C GLY A 88 2.38 -4.98 6.26
N TRP A 89 3.69 -4.91 6.08
CA TRP A 89 4.32 -4.65 4.79
C TRP A 89 3.99 -5.71 3.75
N THR A 90 4.12 -6.99 4.10
CA THR A 90 3.82 -8.11 3.19
C THR A 90 2.36 -8.10 2.77
N SER A 91 1.45 -7.86 3.72
CA SER A 91 0.01 -7.75 3.43
C SER A 91 -0.29 -6.56 2.53
N PHE A 92 0.32 -5.41 2.79
CA PHE A 92 0.23 -4.22 1.93
C PHE A 92 0.72 -4.52 0.51
N ARG A 93 1.91 -5.11 0.33
CA ARG A 93 2.47 -5.43 -0.98
C ARG A 93 1.59 -6.41 -1.77
N ARG A 94 1.07 -7.44 -1.10
CA ARG A 94 0.16 -8.41 -1.73
C ARG A 94 -1.15 -7.75 -2.15
N ALA A 95 -1.71 -6.91 -1.29
CA ALA A 95 -2.92 -6.15 -1.57
C ALA A 95 -2.71 -5.20 -2.76
N LEU A 96 -1.66 -4.39 -2.69
CA LEU A 96 -1.29 -3.44 -3.74
C LEU A 96 -1.11 -4.14 -5.09
N HIS A 97 -0.43 -5.28 -5.15
CA HIS A 97 -0.27 -6.03 -6.40
C HIS A 97 -1.61 -6.37 -7.07
N LEU A 98 -2.63 -6.74 -6.28
CA LEU A 98 -3.95 -7.06 -6.79
C LEU A 98 -4.71 -5.81 -7.26
N VAL A 99 -4.52 -4.68 -6.60
CA VAL A 99 -5.07 -3.38 -7.03
C VAL A 99 -4.42 -2.93 -8.32
N LEU A 100 -3.08 -3.02 -8.43
CA LEU A 100 -2.32 -2.62 -9.62
C LEU A 100 -2.72 -3.40 -10.87
N GLN A 101 -3.13 -4.66 -10.73
CA GLN A 101 -3.67 -5.43 -11.86
C GLN A 101 -4.94 -4.79 -12.45
N VAL A 102 -5.79 -4.19 -11.60
CA VAL A 102 -7.02 -3.50 -12.01
C VAL A 102 -6.71 -2.12 -12.58
N PHE A 103 -5.70 -1.44 -12.05
CA PHE A 103 -5.24 -0.11 -12.50
C PHE A 103 -4.15 -0.17 -13.59
N ALA A 104 -3.89 -1.35 -14.17
CA ALA A 104 -2.78 -1.55 -15.10
C ALA A 104 -2.86 -0.65 -16.35
N PHE A 105 -4.08 -0.38 -16.84
CA PHE A 105 -4.26 0.52 -17.98
C PHE A 105 -3.95 1.98 -17.62
N LEU A 106 -4.33 2.41 -16.42
CA LEU A 106 -3.97 3.75 -15.91
C LEU A 106 -2.45 3.88 -15.80
N GLU A 107 -1.77 2.86 -15.26
CA GLU A 107 -0.30 2.81 -15.18
C GLU A 107 0.33 3.02 -16.56
N GLN A 108 -0.09 2.23 -17.55
CA GLN A 108 0.53 2.20 -18.87
C GLN A 108 0.24 3.44 -19.73
N HIS A 109 -0.96 4.01 -19.61
CA HIS A 109 -1.44 5.02 -20.55
C HIS A 109 -1.51 6.43 -19.98
N PHE A 110 -1.45 6.58 -18.65
CA PHE A 110 -1.44 7.89 -18.00
C PHE A 110 -0.18 8.08 -17.17
N VAL A 111 0.08 7.18 -16.22
CA VAL A 111 1.18 7.33 -15.23
C VAL A 111 2.55 7.23 -15.89
N ALA A 112 2.73 6.34 -16.87
CA ALA A 112 3.98 6.19 -17.63
C ALA A 112 4.45 7.47 -18.33
N TYR A 113 3.55 8.43 -18.56
CA TYR A 113 3.86 9.74 -19.15
C TYR A 113 3.82 10.89 -18.14
N SER A 114 3.61 10.58 -16.85
CA SER A 114 3.62 11.53 -15.76
C SER A 114 5.01 11.63 -15.11
N ASN A 115 5.25 12.70 -14.36
CA ASN A 115 6.49 12.88 -13.61
C ASN A 115 6.47 12.19 -12.23
N GLU A 116 5.37 11.55 -11.85
CA GLU A 116 5.11 11.11 -10.46
C GLU A 116 5.69 9.71 -10.14
N GLY A 117 6.42 9.08 -11.06
CA GLY A 117 6.88 7.69 -10.92
C GLY A 117 5.77 6.69 -11.21
N SER A 118 6.01 5.40 -10.95
CA SER A 118 4.98 4.35 -11.09
C SER A 118 3.96 4.42 -9.95
N LEU A 119 2.78 3.78 -10.12
CA LEU A 119 1.82 3.63 -9.02
C LEU A 119 2.41 2.89 -7.81
N ILE A 120 3.44 2.05 -8.02
CA ILE A 120 4.20 1.43 -6.93
C ILE A 120 4.98 2.50 -6.17
N ASP A 121 5.75 3.34 -6.86
CA ASP A 121 6.58 4.38 -6.25
C ASP A 121 5.71 5.36 -5.45
N VAL A 122 4.56 5.76 -6.01
CA VAL A 122 3.57 6.59 -5.32
C VAL A 122 3.07 5.91 -4.04
N SER A 123 2.74 4.61 -4.11
CA SER A 123 2.24 3.86 -2.94
C SER A 123 3.30 3.69 -1.85
N GLU A 124 4.56 3.49 -2.24
CA GLU A 124 5.70 3.41 -1.32
C GLU A 124 6.01 4.77 -0.68
N ALA A 125 5.93 5.86 -1.45
CA ALA A 125 6.06 7.21 -0.92
C ALA A 125 4.96 7.55 0.11
N LEU A 126 3.72 7.11 -0.13
CA LEU A 126 2.63 7.24 0.85
C LEU A 126 2.93 6.46 2.13
N TRP A 127 3.44 5.23 2.02
CA TRP A 127 3.89 4.45 3.18
C TRP A 127 4.93 5.20 3.99
N LEU A 128 6.00 5.67 3.35
CA LEU A 128 7.06 6.42 4.03
C LEU A 128 6.53 7.71 4.67
N SER A 129 5.71 8.47 3.97
CA SER A 129 5.10 9.71 4.49
C SER A 129 4.32 9.44 5.78
N ARG A 130 3.44 8.43 5.76
CA ARG A 130 2.63 8.05 6.93
C ARG A 130 3.46 7.45 8.05
N GLN A 131 4.52 6.72 7.74
CA GLN A 131 5.45 6.20 8.73
C GLN A 131 6.17 7.35 9.47
N ASN A 132 6.62 8.36 8.73
CA ASN A 132 7.30 9.52 9.31
C ASN A 132 6.39 10.33 10.24
N GLU A 133 5.08 10.35 9.98
CA GLU A 133 4.08 10.98 10.85
C GLU A 133 3.96 10.30 12.23
N LEU A 134 4.30 9.01 12.35
CA LEU A 134 4.31 8.30 13.63
C LEU A 134 5.44 8.76 14.57
N GLY A 135 6.45 9.45 14.04
CA GLY A 135 7.52 10.07 14.79
C GLY A 135 8.63 9.12 15.24
N LYS A 136 9.58 9.69 15.99
CA LYS A 136 10.86 9.06 16.34
C LYS A 136 10.73 7.79 17.17
N ASP A 137 9.66 7.66 17.94
CA ASP A 137 9.45 6.49 18.81
C ASP A 137 9.18 5.23 17.99
N PHE A 138 8.45 5.36 16.87
CA PHE A 138 8.23 4.27 15.92
C PHE A 138 9.55 3.87 15.25
N GLU A 139 10.28 4.85 14.71
CA GLU A 139 11.57 4.61 14.03
C GLU A 139 12.59 3.94 14.97
N ALA A 140 12.75 4.47 16.18
CA ALA A 140 13.65 3.91 17.17
C ALA A 140 13.26 2.48 17.56
N SER A 141 11.96 2.22 17.75
CA SER A 141 11.47 0.88 18.07
C SER A 141 11.74 -0.11 16.93
N LEU A 142 11.51 0.31 15.68
CA LEU A 142 11.75 -0.51 14.49
C LEU A 142 13.23 -0.85 14.34
N VAL A 143 14.11 0.15 14.44
CA VAL A 143 15.55 -0.04 14.32
C VAL A 143 16.08 -0.92 15.47
N ASN A 144 15.65 -0.67 16.71
CA ASN A 144 16.08 -1.47 17.85
C ASN A 144 15.62 -2.93 17.73
N ALA A 145 14.37 -3.17 17.35
CA ALA A 145 13.83 -4.52 17.15
C ALA A 145 14.57 -5.25 16.01
N LEU A 146 14.84 -4.57 14.90
CA LEU A 146 15.61 -5.13 13.77
C LEU A 146 17.05 -5.47 14.17
N LEU A 147 17.75 -4.56 14.86
CA LEU A 147 19.12 -4.81 15.35
C LEU A 147 19.17 -5.97 16.34
N ARG A 148 18.17 -6.07 17.23
CA ARG A 148 18.06 -7.17 18.19
C ARG A 148 17.81 -8.51 17.49
N ALA A 149 16.96 -8.54 16.47
CA ALA A 149 16.73 -9.75 15.66
C ALA A 149 18.02 -10.18 14.95
N ILE A 150 18.78 -9.24 14.38
CA ILE A 150 20.07 -9.52 13.73
C ILE A 150 21.09 -10.05 14.73
N GLU A 151 21.14 -9.51 15.95
CA GLU A 151 22.02 -10.00 17.02
C GLU A 151 21.72 -11.46 17.36
N LEU A 152 20.44 -11.81 17.53
CA LEU A 152 20.01 -13.19 17.77
C LEU A 152 20.36 -14.11 16.59
N HIS A 153 20.12 -13.66 15.36
CA HIS A 153 20.49 -14.40 14.16
C HIS A 153 21.99 -14.71 14.09
N ARG A 154 22.85 -13.78 14.52
CA ARG A 154 24.31 -14.01 14.60
C ARG A 154 24.70 -15.06 15.63
N THR A 155 23.87 -15.30 16.64
CA THR A 155 24.06 -16.36 17.64
C THR A 155 23.49 -17.72 17.22
N GLY A 156 22.90 -17.81 16.02
CA GLY A 156 22.33 -19.03 15.45
C GLY A 156 20.81 -19.16 15.58
N ASP A 157 20.12 -18.16 16.14
CA ASP A 157 18.65 -18.13 16.21
C ASP A 157 18.06 -17.62 14.89
N VAL A 158 17.50 -18.53 14.08
CA VAL A 158 16.94 -18.23 12.76
C VAL A 158 15.44 -17.92 12.78
N ALA A 159 14.80 -17.84 13.96
CA ALA A 159 13.35 -17.65 14.07
C ALA A 159 12.84 -16.38 13.37
N TRP A 160 13.66 -15.34 13.30
CA TRP A 160 13.31 -14.01 12.77
C TRP A 160 13.90 -13.73 11.39
N GLN A 161 14.49 -14.73 10.72
CA GLN A 161 15.19 -14.53 9.45
C GLN A 161 14.29 -13.93 8.36
N ASP A 162 13.04 -14.37 8.29
CA ASP A 162 12.06 -13.87 7.32
C ASP A 162 11.63 -12.43 7.60
N ASP A 163 11.42 -12.08 8.88
CA ASP A 163 11.07 -10.72 9.29
C ASP A 163 12.23 -9.76 9.02
N ILE A 164 13.47 -10.15 9.35
CA ILE A 164 14.68 -9.37 9.03
C ILE A 164 14.75 -9.11 7.53
N ARG A 165 14.59 -10.14 6.69
CA ARG A 165 14.63 -10.00 5.23
C ARG A 165 13.54 -9.06 4.73
N THR A 166 12.32 -9.22 5.23
CA THR A 166 11.15 -8.45 4.81
C THR A 166 11.30 -6.97 5.16
N VAL A 167 11.65 -6.67 6.42
CA VAL A 167 11.83 -5.29 6.90
C VAL A 167 13.04 -4.64 6.24
N THR A 168 14.15 -5.37 6.06
CA THR A 168 15.31 -4.81 5.34
C THR A 168 14.98 -4.51 3.88
N SER A 169 14.22 -5.38 3.22
CA SER A 169 13.75 -5.14 1.85
C SER A 169 12.78 -3.96 1.77
N MET A 170 11.91 -3.78 2.76
CA MET A 170 11.03 -2.62 2.88
C MET A 170 11.85 -1.34 2.98
N LEU A 171 12.77 -1.25 3.96
CA LEU A 171 13.60 -0.06 4.14
C LEU A 171 14.41 0.26 2.88
N SER A 172 14.93 -0.76 2.19
CA SER A 172 15.64 -0.55 0.93
C SER A 172 14.75 -0.08 -0.23
N SER A 173 13.45 -0.41 -0.24
CA SER A 173 12.54 0.02 -1.31
C SER A 173 12.03 1.44 -1.09
N LEU A 174 11.79 1.80 0.18
CA LEU A 174 11.32 3.13 0.57
C LEU A 174 12.35 4.26 0.36
N GLY A 175 13.64 3.92 0.23
CA GLY A 175 14.75 4.87 0.01
C GLY A 175 15.33 5.44 1.29
#